data_AF-A0A1I1U6Y2-F1
#
_entry.id   AF-A0A1I1U6Y2-F1
#
_cell.length_a   1.000
_cell.length_b   1.000
_cell.length_c   1.000
_cell.angle_alpha   90.00
_cell.angle_beta   90.00
_cell.angle_gamma   90.00
#
_symmetry.space_group_name_H-M   'P 1'
#
loop_
_entity.id
_entity.type
_entity.pdbx_description
1 polymer ?
#
loop_
_entity_poly.entity_id
_entity_poly.type
_entity_poly.pdbx_seq_one_letter_code
_entity_poly.pdbx_strand_id
1 'polypeptide(L)'
;MLVNKAFKFRIYPNKKQEILIAKTIGCSRFVFNHFLALWNDTYKETGKGLTYPSCSAELTQLKKKQDTIWLKEVDSIALQSTVNYPPLSSSYELT
;
A
#
# COMPACT_ATOMS: atom_id res chain seq x y z
N MET A 1 -25.33 31.89 -5.86
CA MET A 1 -24.01 31.67 -6.48
C MET A 1 -23.18 30.84 -5.50
N LEU A 2 -22.78 29.62 -5.85
CA LEU A 2 -21.93 28.78 -5.01
C LEU A 2 -20.49 29.31 -5.08
N VAL A 3 -19.93 29.71 -3.94
CA VAL A 3 -18.54 30.19 -3.84
C VAL A 3 -17.69 29.06 -3.27
N ASN A 4 -16.82 28.49 -4.10
CA ASN A 4 -15.86 27.50 -3.67
C ASN A 4 -14.70 28.19 -2.95
N LYS A 5 -14.40 27.76 -1.72
CA LYS A 5 -13.25 28.23 -0.93
C LYS A 5 -12.21 27.12 -0.85
N ALA A 6 -10.95 27.48 -1.02
CA ALA A 6 -9.82 26.58 -0.81
C ALA A 6 -8.83 27.23 0.17
N PHE A 7 -8.16 26.39 0.95
CA PHE A 7 -7.17 26.82 1.93
C PHE A 7 -5.83 26.14 1.66
N LYS A 8 -4.74 26.88 1.82
CA LYS A 8 -3.37 26.38 1.69
C LYS A 8 -2.70 26.41 3.06
N PHE A 9 -2.24 25.25 3.51
CA PHE A 9 -1.54 25.12 4.79
C PHE A 9 -0.18 24.46 4.59
N ARG A 10 0.78 24.82 5.44
CA ARG A 10 2.03 24.06 5.63
C ARG A 10 1.96 23.37 6.99
N ILE A 11 2.22 22.08 7.00
CA ILE A 11 2.23 21.27 8.22
C ILE A 11 3.64 21.25 8.79
N TYR A 12 3.77 21.41 10.11
CA TYR A 12 5.03 21.27 10.85
C TYR A 12 4.86 20.15 11.87
N PRO A 13 5.14 18.89 11.49
CA PRO A 13 4.96 17.77 12.39
C PRO A 13 5.94 17.83 13.56
N ASN A 14 5.50 17.40 14.73
CA ASN A 14 6.39 17.15 15.85
C ASN A 14 7.14 15.82 15.67
N LYS A 15 8.12 15.54 16.52
CA LYS A 15 8.96 14.34 16.40
C LYS A 15 8.19 13.02 16.39
N LYS A 16 7.11 12.89 17.17
CA LYS A 16 6.28 11.68 17.17
C LYS A 16 5.55 11.52 15.82
N GLN A 17 5.06 12.61 15.25
CA GLN A 17 4.40 12.62 13.95
C GLN A 17 5.37 12.32 12.81
N GLU A 18 6.57 12.91 12.82
CA GLU A 18 7.63 12.61 11.84
C GLU A 18 7.93 11.10 11.80
N ILE A 19 8.13 10.50 12.98
CA ILE A 19 8.39 9.06 13.10
C ILE A 19 7.22 8.24 12.55
N LEU A 20 5.98 8.58 12.93
CA LEU A 20 4.80 7.85 12.48
C LEU A 20 4.62 7.96 10.95
N ILE A 21 4.84 9.14 10.36
CA ILE A 21 4.80 9.34 8.91
C ILE A 21 5.85 8.48 8.22
N ALA A 22 7.09 8.49 8.71
CA ALA A 22 8.17 7.68 8.14
C ALA A 22 7.85 6.17 8.23
N LYS A 23 7.34 5.70 9.37
CA LYS A 23 6.88 4.32 9.53
C LYS A 23 5.76 3.98 8.55
N THR A 24 4.73 4.82 8.44
CA THR A 24 3.60 4.60 7.52
C THR A 24 4.08 4.47 6.09
N ILE A 25 4.92 5.39 5.61
CA ILE A 25 5.48 5.34 4.25
C ILE A 25 6.33 4.08 4.04
N GLY A 26 7.18 3.73 5.02
CA GLY A 26 8.02 2.53 4.97
C GLY A 26 7.21 1.25 4.91
N CYS A 27 6.19 1.12 5.76
CA CYS A 27 5.27 -0.02 5.78
C CYS A 27 4.49 -0.13 4.46
N SER A 28 3.96 0.99 3.96
CA SER A 28 3.25 1.02 2.67
C SER A 28 4.14 0.60 1.51
N ARG A 29 5.40 1.06 1.47
CA ARG A 29 6.38 0.65 0.45
C ARG A 29 6.69 -0.85 0.51
N PHE A 30 6.87 -1.38 1.72
CA PHE A 30 7.11 -2.81 1.92
C PHE A 30 5.93 -3.64 1.40
N VAL A 31 4.70 -3.29 1.80
CA VAL A 31 3.49 -4.01 1.36
C VAL A 31 3.35 -3.95 -0.15
N PHE A 32 3.51 -2.77 -0.76
CA PHE A 32 3.48 -2.63 -2.22
C PHE A 32 4.49 -3.55 -2.92
N ASN A 33 5.74 -3.54 -2.48
CA ASN A 33 6.79 -4.38 -3.10
C ASN A 33 6.52 -5.89 -2.92
N HIS A 34 5.99 -6.29 -1.76
CA HIS A 34 5.61 -7.67 -1.50
C HIS A 34 4.53 -8.16 -2.48
N PHE A 35 3.47 -7.38 -2.66
CA PHE A 35 2.39 -7.72 -3.59
C PHE A 35 2.79 -7.56 -5.06
N LEU A 36 3.71 -6.65 -5.39
CA LEU A 36 4.30 -6.55 -6.73
C LEU A 36 5.08 -7.82 -7.08
N ALA A 37 5.89 -8.34 -6.16
CA ALA A 37 6.62 -9.60 -6.38
C ALA A 37 5.64 -10.76 -6.59
N LEU A 38 4.66 -10.91 -5.69
CA LEU A 38 3.65 -11.95 -5.80
C LEU A 38 2.84 -11.86 -7.09
N TRP A 39 2.51 -10.65 -7.53
CA TRP A 39 1.84 -10.42 -8.80
C TRP A 39 2.66 -10.93 -9.97
N ASN A 40 3.95 -10.56 -10.02
CA ASN A 40 4.85 -10.98 -11.09
C ASN A 40 4.98 -12.50 -11.17
N ASP A 41 5.07 -13.17 -10.01
CA ASP A 41 5.17 -14.63 -9.96
C ASP A 41 3.85 -15.29 -10.41
N THR A 42 2.71 -14.81 -9.89
CA THR A 42 1.38 -15.32 -10.28
C THR A 42 1.09 -15.12 -11.76
N TYR A 43 1.49 -13.98 -12.33
CA TYR A 43 1.28 -13.66 -13.74
C TYR A 43 2.12 -14.56 -14.65
N LYS A 44 3.38 -14.82 -14.29
CA LYS A 44 4.25 -15.76 -15.04
C LYS A 44 3.66 -17.18 -15.08
N GLU A 45 3.06 -17.62 -13.98
CA GLU A 45 2.52 -18.98 -13.87
C GLU A 45 1.15 -19.15 -14.53
N THR A 46 0.28 -18.13 -14.44
CA THR A 46 -1.14 -18.27 -14.77
C THR A 46 -1.61 -17.38 -15.94
N GLY A 47 -0.79 -16.41 -16.35
CA GLY A 47 -1.18 -15.33 -17.27
C GLY A 47 -2.22 -14.37 -16.69
N LYS A 48 -2.53 -14.47 -15.39
CA LYS A 48 -3.54 -13.67 -14.70
C LYS A 48 -2.93 -12.96 -13.49
N GLY A 49 -3.41 -11.76 -13.24
CA GLY A 49 -3.03 -10.97 -12.07
C GLY A 49 -3.74 -11.38 -10.80
N LEU A 50 -3.40 -10.71 -9.69
CA LEU A 50 -4.09 -10.87 -8.42
C LEU A 50 -5.37 -10.04 -8.38
N THR A 51 -6.31 -10.45 -7.53
CA THR A 51 -7.53 -9.68 -7.27
C THR A 51 -7.41 -8.90 -5.97
N TYR A 52 -8.15 -7.79 -5.84
CA TYR A 52 -8.17 -7.05 -4.59
C TYR A 52 -8.61 -7.90 -3.37
N PRO A 53 -9.69 -8.73 -3.45
CA PRO A 53 -10.08 -9.58 -2.33
C PRO A 53 -8.98 -10.56 -1.89
N SER A 54 -8.25 -11.16 -2.85
CA SER A 54 -7.13 -12.05 -2.52
C SER A 54 -6.00 -11.28 -1.83
N CYS A 55 -5.60 -10.12 -2.36
CA CYS A 55 -4.55 -9.31 -1.74
C CYS A 55 -4.94 -8.82 -0.33
N SER A 56 -6.21 -8.45 -0.14
CA SER A 56 -6.74 -8.01 1.16
C SER A 56 -6.69 -9.12 2.22
N ALA A 57 -7.09 -10.33 1.84
CA ALA A 57 -7.03 -11.51 2.71
C ALA A 57 -5.58 -11.85 3.07
N GLU A 58 -4.68 -11.81 2.11
CA GLU A 58 -3.26 -12.08 2.32
C GLU A 58 -2.59 -11.02 3.18
N LEU A 59 -2.87 -9.73 2.97
CA LEU A 59 -2.37 -8.64 3.81
C LEU A 59 -2.80 -8.85 5.27
N THR A 60 -4.01 -9.37 5.50
CA THR A 60 -4.48 -9.71 6.84
C THR A 60 -3.64 -10.82 7.48
N GLN A 61 -3.20 -11.81 6.71
CA GLN A 61 -2.30 -12.86 7.20
C GLN A 61 -0.87 -12.34 7.38
N LEU A 62 -0.38 -11.50 6.46
CA LEU A 62 0.94 -10.89 6.52
C LEU A 62 1.10 -10.09 7.84
N LYS A 63 0.10 -9.30 8.23
CA LYS A 63 0.10 -8.58 9.52
C LYS A 63 0.11 -9.48 10.76
N LYS A 64 -0.17 -10.78 10.63
CA LYS A 64 -0.16 -11.75 11.74
C LYS A 64 1.15 -12.52 11.87
N LYS A 65 1.98 -12.59 10.82
CA LYS A 65 3.28 -13.27 10.87
C LYS A 65 4.22 -12.53 11.82
N GLN A 66 5.06 -13.27 12.53
CA GLN A 66 5.98 -12.71 13.53
C GLN A 66 6.96 -11.72 12.89
N ASP A 67 7.49 -12.04 11.70
CA ASP A 67 8.49 -11.24 11.01
C ASP A 67 7.94 -9.92 10.42
N THR A 68 6.62 -9.82 10.29
CA THR A 68 5.92 -8.66 9.71
C THR A 68 4.87 -8.09 10.66
N ILE A 69 4.98 -8.40 11.96
CA ILE A 69 4.05 -7.92 12.99
C ILE A 69 4.09 -6.39 13.14
N TRP A 70 5.25 -5.78 12.84
CA TRP A 70 5.48 -4.33 12.87
C TRP A 70 4.59 -3.55 11.88
N LEU A 71 4.00 -4.22 10.88
CA LEU A 71 2.98 -3.61 10.01
C LEU A 71 1.74 -3.16 10.80
N LYS A 72 1.51 -3.69 12.01
CA LYS A 72 0.42 -3.24 12.89
C LYS A 72 0.70 -1.93 13.61
N GLU A 73 1.91 -1.39 13.53
CA GLU A 73 2.27 -0.12 14.19
C GLU A 73 1.69 1.11 13.48
N VAL A 74 1.22 0.96 12.24
CA VAL A 74 0.72 2.04 11.39
C VAL A 74 -0.75 1.86 11.06
N ASP A 75 -1.37 2.92 10.53
CA ASP A 75 -2.77 2.91 10.15
C ASP A 75 -3.10 1.82 9.12
N SER A 76 -4.17 1.08 9.38
CA SER A 76 -4.54 -0.07 8.54
C SER A 76 -5.12 0.33 7.19
N ILE A 77 -5.71 1.52 7.07
CA ILE A 77 -6.25 2.05 5.81
C ILE A 77 -5.10 2.45 4.88
N ALA A 78 -4.03 3.04 5.42
CA ALA A 78 -2.83 3.34 4.65
C ALA A 78 -2.22 2.07 4.02
N LEU A 79 -2.19 0.96 4.74
CA LEU A 79 -1.73 -0.32 4.19
C LEU A 79 -2.72 -0.92 3.19
N GLN A 80 -4.02 -0.92 3.51
CA GLN A 80 -5.05 -1.47 2.62
C GLN A 80 -5.11 -0.74 1.28
N SER A 81 -4.86 0.57 1.29
CA SER A 81 -4.85 1.40 0.08
C SER A 81 -3.74 0.99 -0.89
N THR A 82 -2.63 0.42 -0.40
CA THR A 82 -1.51 -0.02 -1.26
C THR A 82 -1.84 -1.22 -2.12
N VAL A 83 -2.77 -2.08 -1.68
CA VAL A 83 -3.17 -3.29 -2.41
C VAL A 83 -4.42 -3.07 -3.27
N ASN A 84 -5.02 -1.88 -3.21
CA ASN A 84 -6.21 -1.53 -3.99
C ASN A 84 -5.90 -1.28 -5.47
N TYR A 85 -4.64 -0.94 -5.78
CA TYR A 85 -4.20 -0.69 -7.14
C TYR A 85 -3.43 -1.91 -7.64
N PRO A 86 -3.86 -2.56 -8.74
CA PRO A 86 -2.99 -3.52 -9.40
C PRO A 86 -1.68 -2.82 -9.77
N PRO A 87 -0.52 -3.45 -9.58
CA PRO A 87 0.73 -2.89 -10.06
C PRO A 87 0.58 -2.60 -11.55
N LEU A 88 1.00 -1.42 -11.97
CA LEU A 88 0.88 -0.91 -13.35
C LEU A 88 1.63 -1.79 -14.39
N SER A 89 2.14 -2.97 -14.01
CA SER A 89 2.88 -3.86 -14.90
C SER A 89 2.09 -4.26 -16.15
N SER A 90 0.76 -4.43 -16.04
CA SER A 90 -0.08 -4.73 -17.22
C SER A 90 -0.14 -3.59 -18.26
N SER A 91 0.27 -2.37 -17.91
CA SER A 91 0.31 -1.23 -18.85
C SER A 91 1.68 -1.00 -19.51
N TYR A 92 2.73 -1.71 -19.09
CA TYR A 92 4.08 -1.58 -19.65
C TYR A 92 4.50 -2.77 -20.52
N GLU A 93 3.63 -3.77 -20.74
CA GLU A 93 3.87 -4.89 -21.66
C GLU A 93 3.24 -4.70 -23.07
N LEU A 94 2.79 -3.47 -23.40
CA LEU A 94 2.22 -3.12 -24.71
C LEU A 94 2.99 -2.03 -25.48
N THR A 95 4.29 -1.87 -25.20
CA THR A 95 5.21 -1.06 -26.02
C THR A 95 6.48 -1.83 -26.32
#